data_AF-X1T3L2-F1
#
_entry.id   AF-X1T3L2-F1
#
_cell.length_a   1.000
_cell.length_b   1.000
_cell.length_c   1.000
_cell.angle_alpha   90.00
_cell.angle_beta   90.00
_cell.angle_gamma   90.00
#
_symmetry.space_group_name_H-M   'P 1'
#
loop_
_entity.id
_entity.type
_entity.pdbx_description
1 polymer ?
#
loop_
_entity_poly.entity_id
_entity_poly.type
_entity_poly.pdbx_seq_one_letter_code
_entity_poly.pdbx_strand_id
1 'polypeptide(L)'
;MVAEHIPEKSYAEQWNIGDLTEQVHKIFDVELPLSDWAAEEGIGEEEIHERLIKATDETAAKKAAEVGPQVMRQVERGVLLQTLDGLWREHLVTLEHLRQVVGLRGYGQRDPLNEYKGESFTLFEQMLARLRQTVSGQLMHIELTPNEASPLDNAE
;
A
#
# COMPACT_ATOMS: atom_id res chain seq x y z
N MET A 1 -8.35 2.70 1.51
CA MET A 1 -8.59 2.95 0.08
C MET A 1 -10.08 2.88 -0.26
N VAL A 2 -10.69 1.70 -0.50
CA VAL A 2 -12.12 1.63 -0.88
C VAL A 2 -13.04 2.13 0.24
N ALA A 3 -12.97 1.53 1.43
CA ALA A 3 -13.79 1.95 2.59
C ALA A 3 -13.59 3.42 3.03
N GLU A 4 -12.47 4.06 2.64
CA GLU A 4 -12.22 5.49 2.93
C GLU A 4 -12.98 6.41 1.97
N HIS A 5 -13.25 5.97 0.74
CA HIS A 5 -13.90 6.75 -0.31
C HIS A 5 -15.33 6.30 -0.60
N ILE A 6 -15.67 5.07 -0.20
CA ILE A 6 -16.98 4.44 -0.30
C ILE A 6 -17.29 3.91 1.11
N PRO A 7 -17.88 4.74 2.00
CA PRO A 7 -18.18 4.30 3.36
C PRO A 7 -19.16 3.12 3.35
N GLU A 8 -19.00 2.18 4.28
CA GLU A 8 -19.90 1.03 4.39
C GLU A 8 -21.37 1.48 4.49
N LYS A 9 -22.23 0.85 3.70
CA LYS A 9 -23.69 1.11 3.69
C LYS A 9 -24.07 2.56 3.34
N SER A 10 -23.20 3.27 2.63
CA SER A 10 -23.48 4.62 2.12
C SER A 10 -24.25 4.60 0.80
N TYR A 11 -24.94 5.69 0.51
CA TYR A 11 -25.58 5.92 -0.80
C TYR A 11 -24.55 6.39 -1.82
N ALA A 12 -24.78 6.11 -3.11
CA ALA A 12 -23.87 6.47 -4.21
C ALA A 12 -23.49 7.98 -4.24
N GLU A 13 -24.39 8.86 -3.79
CA GLU A 13 -24.13 10.31 -3.70
C GLU A 13 -23.03 10.68 -2.69
N GLN A 14 -22.72 9.79 -1.74
CA GLN A 14 -21.69 9.98 -0.72
C GLN A 14 -20.33 9.42 -1.15
N TRP A 15 -20.26 8.78 -2.31
CA TRP A 15 -19.04 8.15 -2.80
C TRP A 15 -18.13 9.19 -3.44
N ASN A 16 -16.85 9.16 -3.03
CA ASN A 16 -15.84 10.00 -3.64
C ASN A 16 -15.06 9.21 -4.70
N ILE A 17 -15.71 8.99 -5.84
CA ILE A 17 -15.13 8.20 -6.94
C ILE A 17 -13.96 8.91 -7.62
N GLY A 18 -13.96 10.25 -7.61
CA GLY A 18 -12.84 11.05 -8.14
C GLY A 18 -11.54 10.76 -7.41
N ASP A 19 -11.54 10.91 -6.08
CA ASP A 19 -10.36 10.67 -5.25
C ASP A 19 -9.97 9.18 -5.25
N LEU A 20 -10.94 8.27 -5.29
CA LEU A 20 -10.66 6.84 -5.44
C LEU A 20 -9.94 6.55 -6.76
N THR A 21 -10.34 7.18 -7.86
CA THR A 21 -9.71 7.01 -9.17
C THR A 21 -8.27 7.51 -9.15
N GLU A 22 -8.03 8.69 -8.57
CA GLU A 22 -6.67 9.24 -8.44
C GLU A 22 -5.79 8.34 -7.56
N GLN A 23 -6.33 7.86 -6.43
CA GLN A 23 -5.59 6.99 -5.51
C GLN A 23 -5.26 5.64 -6.14
N VAL A 24 -6.20 5.06 -6.89
CA VAL A 24 -5.99 3.80 -7.63
C VAL A 24 -4.91 3.98 -8.69
N HIS A 25 -4.99 5.02 -9.51
CA HIS A 25 -3.96 5.32 -10.50
C HIS A 25 -2.59 5.52 -9.84
N LYS A 26 -2.52 6.28 -8.75
CA LYS A 26 -1.27 6.55 -8.04
C LYS A 26 -0.63 5.32 -7.40
N ILE A 27 -1.42 4.35 -6.92
CA ILE A 27 -0.90 3.16 -6.22
C ILE A 27 -0.64 2.03 -7.21
N PHE A 28 -1.55 1.80 -8.13
CA PHE A 28 -1.55 0.62 -8.98
C PHE A 28 -1.12 0.91 -10.42
N ASP A 29 -0.96 2.18 -10.81
CA ASP A 29 -0.62 2.59 -12.18
C ASP A 29 -1.60 2.02 -13.22
N VAL A 30 -2.89 2.01 -12.86
CA VAL A 30 -3.99 1.53 -13.70
C VAL A 30 -5.04 2.60 -13.90
N GLU A 31 -5.45 2.76 -15.15
CA GLU A 31 -6.62 3.55 -15.51
C GLU A 31 -7.84 2.63 -15.53
N LEU A 32 -8.77 2.85 -14.60
CA LEU A 32 -10.02 2.09 -14.50
C LEU A 32 -11.23 3.03 -14.62
N PRO A 33 -12.30 2.62 -15.33
CA PRO A 33 -13.51 3.42 -15.48
C PRO A 33 -14.39 3.34 -14.23
N LEU A 34 -13.86 3.73 -13.06
CA LEU A 34 -14.57 3.62 -11.78
C LEU A 34 -15.86 4.44 -11.75
N SER A 35 -15.91 5.57 -12.48
CA SER A 35 -17.11 6.40 -12.60
C SER A 35 -18.24 5.66 -13.34
N ASP A 36 -17.90 4.86 -14.35
CA ASP A 36 -18.88 4.08 -15.09
C ASP A 36 -19.40 2.93 -14.21
N TRP A 37 -18.52 2.26 -13.46
CA TRP A 37 -18.93 1.21 -12.52
C TRP A 37 -19.86 1.77 -11.43
N ALA A 38 -19.54 2.94 -10.87
CA ALA A 38 -20.39 3.56 -9.86
C ALA A 38 -21.77 4.00 -10.39
N ALA A 39 -21.92 4.18 -11.70
CA ALA A 39 -23.18 4.55 -12.35
C ALA A 39 -24.06 3.34 -12.74
N GLU A 40 -23.55 2.11 -12.65
CA GLU A 40 -24.32 0.89 -12.95
C GLU A 40 -25.42 0.65 -11.89
N GLU A 41 -26.64 0.33 -12.35
CA GLU A 41 -27.76 0.03 -11.45
C GLU A 41 -27.47 -1.21 -10.59
N GLY A 42 -27.63 -1.07 -9.27
CA GLY A 42 -27.47 -2.17 -8.32
C GLY A 42 -26.03 -2.44 -7.88
N ILE A 43 -25.06 -1.63 -8.31
CA ILE A 43 -23.69 -1.72 -7.80
C ILE A 43 -23.61 -1.18 -6.38
N GLY A 44 -23.00 -1.98 -5.51
CA GLY A 44 -22.64 -1.61 -4.15
C GLY A 44 -21.13 -1.54 -3.96
N GLU A 45 -20.73 -1.16 -2.75
CA GLU A 45 -19.32 -1.10 -2.33
C GLU A 45 -18.57 -2.41 -2.62
N GLU A 46 -19.14 -3.56 -2.23
CA GLU A 46 -18.49 -4.87 -2.36
C GLU A 46 -18.18 -5.19 -3.83
N GLU A 47 -19.10 -4.89 -4.75
CA GLU A 47 -18.90 -5.13 -6.18
C GLU A 47 -17.75 -4.26 -6.73
N ILE A 48 -17.67 -2.99 -6.33
CA ILE A 48 -16.54 -2.13 -6.71
C ILE A 48 -15.23 -2.66 -6.15
N HIS A 49 -15.24 -3.09 -4.89
CA HIS A 49 -14.08 -3.66 -4.23
C HIS A 49 -13.58 -4.93 -4.93
N GLU A 50 -14.48 -5.86 -5.24
CA GLU A 50 -14.15 -7.11 -5.96
C GLU A 50 -13.62 -6.83 -7.37
N ARG A 51 -14.30 -5.95 -8.14
CA ARG A 51 -13.85 -5.57 -9.49
C ARG A 51 -12.47 -4.91 -9.47
N LEU A 52 -12.21 -4.06 -8.47
CA LEU A 52 -10.92 -3.40 -8.32
C LEU A 52 -9.81 -4.41 -8.03
N ILE A 53 -10.01 -5.32 -7.06
CA ILE A 53 -9.06 -6.39 -6.74
C ILE A 53 -8.75 -7.19 -7.99
N LYS A 54 -9.78 -7.64 -8.71
CA LYS A 54 -9.61 -8.43 -9.93
C LYS A 54 -8.79 -7.69 -10.99
N ALA A 55 -9.11 -6.42 -11.26
CA ALA A 55 -8.40 -5.63 -12.24
C ALA A 55 -6.92 -5.40 -11.86
N THR A 56 -6.65 -5.16 -10.57
CA THR A 56 -5.28 -4.99 -10.07
C THR A 56 -4.50 -6.30 -10.10
N ASP A 57 -5.12 -7.43 -9.76
CA ASP A 57 -4.50 -8.76 -9.78
C ASP A 57 -4.16 -9.20 -11.21
N GLU A 58 -5.07 -8.97 -12.16
CA GLU A 58 -4.82 -9.25 -13.58
C GLU A 58 -3.64 -8.43 -14.12
N THR A 59 -3.54 -7.16 -13.70
CA THR A 59 -2.43 -6.29 -14.08
C THR A 59 -1.11 -6.74 -13.45
N ALA A 60 -1.11 -7.05 -12.16
CA ALA A 60 0.05 -7.58 -11.45
C ALA A 60 0.55 -8.89 -12.08
N ALA A 61 -0.37 -9.79 -12.45
CA ALA A 61 -0.05 -11.05 -13.11
C ALA A 61 0.59 -10.84 -14.50
N LYS A 62 0.09 -9.89 -15.29
CA LYS A 62 0.69 -9.51 -16.58
C LYS A 62 2.12 -8.99 -16.39
N LYS A 63 2.33 -8.06 -15.45
CA LYS A 63 3.68 -7.54 -15.13
C LYS A 63 4.62 -8.66 -14.67
N ALA A 64 4.16 -9.55 -13.81
CA ALA A 64 4.94 -10.69 -13.35
C ALA A 64 5.34 -11.64 -14.50
N ALA A 65 4.46 -11.84 -15.49
CA ALA A 65 4.76 -12.61 -16.68
C ALA A 65 5.80 -11.94 -17.59
N GLU A 66 5.72 -10.60 -17.75
CA GLU A 66 6.68 -9.82 -18.54
C GLU A 66 8.08 -9.80 -17.92
N VAL A 67 8.17 -9.65 -16.59
CA VAL A 67 9.45 -9.67 -15.83
C VAL A 67 10.05 -11.08 -15.78
N GLY A 68 9.18 -12.08 -15.72
CA GLY A 68 9.57 -13.47 -15.55
C GLY A 68 9.69 -13.88 -14.08
N PRO A 69 9.33 -15.14 -13.74
CA PRO A 69 9.08 -15.58 -12.37
C PRO A 69 10.32 -15.71 -11.48
N GLN A 70 11.52 -15.78 -12.05
CA GLN A 70 12.77 -15.83 -11.27
C GLN A 70 13.19 -14.42 -10.85
N VAL A 71 13.19 -13.48 -11.79
CA VAL A 71 13.52 -12.07 -11.55
C VAL A 71 12.46 -11.44 -10.64
N MET A 72 11.18 -11.67 -10.92
CA MET A 72 10.10 -11.10 -10.11
C MET A 72 10.22 -11.50 -8.63
N ARG A 73 10.53 -12.76 -8.33
CA ARG A 73 10.74 -13.20 -6.93
C ARG A 73 11.92 -12.51 -6.23
N GLN A 74 12.98 -12.21 -6.97
CA GLN A 74 14.12 -11.46 -6.42
C GLN A 74 13.72 -10.02 -6.13
N VAL A 75 12.95 -9.41 -7.05
CA VAL A 75 12.45 -8.04 -6.89
C VAL A 75 11.48 -7.94 -5.72
N GLU A 76 10.49 -8.84 -5.62
CA GLU A 76 9.55 -8.93 -4.50
C GLU A 76 10.28 -9.00 -3.15
N ARG A 77 11.26 -9.89 -3.04
CA ARG A 77 12.07 -10.03 -1.82
C ARG A 77 12.85 -8.75 -1.53
N GLY A 78 13.49 -8.15 -2.55
CA GLY A 78 14.30 -6.94 -2.39
C GLY A 78 13.45 -5.76 -1.92
N VAL A 79 12.35 -5.50 -2.62
CA VAL A 79 11.38 -4.43 -2.33
C VAL A 79 10.79 -4.59 -0.93
N LEU A 80 10.36 -5.81 -0.57
CA LEU A 80 9.82 -6.10 0.76
C LEU A 80 10.82 -5.82 1.88
N LEU A 81 12.04 -6.36 1.75
CA LEU A 81 13.08 -6.21 2.78
C LEU A 81 13.53 -4.75 2.93
N GLN A 82 13.78 -4.06 1.81
CA GLN A 82 14.19 -2.65 1.83
C GLN A 82 13.12 -1.76 2.47
N THR A 83 11.85 -1.98 2.13
CA THR A 83 10.74 -1.19 2.66
C THR A 83 10.49 -1.50 4.15
N LEU A 84 10.55 -2.78 4.54
CA LEU A 84 10.45 -3.19 5.95
C LEU A 84 11.55 -2.53 6.78
N ASP A 85 12.79 -2.60 6.32
CA ASP A 85 13.94 -2.00 7.00
C ASP A 85 13.77 -0.49 7.20
N GLY A 86 13.29 0.23 6.19
CA GLY A 86 12.99 1.66 6.28
C GLY A 86 11.92 1.97 7.33
N LEU A 87 10.76 1.32 7.20
CA LEU A 87 9.62 1.55 8.10
C LEU A 87 9.92 1.11 9.54
N TRP A 88 10.68 0.05 9.73
CA TRP A 88 11.08 -0.41 11.06
C TRP A 88 11.98 0.61 11.75
N ARG A 89 12.95 1.20 11.04
CA ARG A 89 13.78 2.28 11.60
C ARG A 89 12.94 3.49 12.01
N GLU A 90 12.02 3.94 11.15
CA GLU A 90 11.08 5.03 11.48
C GLU A 90 10.23 4.68 12.71
N HIS A 91 9.76 3.44 12.80
CA HIS A 91 8.95 2.96 13.92
C HIS A 91 9.74 2.97 15.23
N LEU A 92 11.00 2.52 15.23
CA LEU A 92 11.86 2.57 16.43
C LEU A 92 12.07 4.01 16.94
N VAL A 93 12.30 4.97 16.04
CA VAL A 93 12.40 6.39 16.40
C VAL A 93 11.07 6.90 16.98
N THR A 94 9.95 6.52 16.37
CA THR A 94 8.61 6.88 16.85
C THR A 94 8.34 6.32 18.25
N LEU A 95 8.73 5.07 18.53
CA LEU A 95 8.59 4.45 19.86
C LEU A 95 9.46 5.14 20.92
N GLU A 96 10.66 5.58 20.56
CA GLU A 96 11.51 6.34 21.48
C GLU A 96 10.85 7.68 21.87
N HIS A 97 10.26 8.39 20.91
CA HIS A 97 9.49 9.60 21.19
C HIS A 97 8.23 9.32 22.03
N LEU A 98 7.50 8.25 21.71
CA LEU A 98 6.32 7.84 22.48
C LEU A 98 6.69 7.61 23.95
N ARG A 99 7.80 6.91 24.20
CA ARG A 99 8.30 6.63 25.56
C ARG A 99 8.53 7.91 26.36
N GLN A 100 9.08 8.95 25.74
CA GLN A 100 9.31 10.25 26.37
C GLN A 100 7.97 10.94 26.72
N VAL A 101 7.01 10.95 25.79
CA VAL A 101 5.72 11.63 25.96
C VAL A 101 4.83 10.93 26.99
N VAL A 102 4.77 9.60 26.98
CA VAL A 102 3.98 8.83 27.95
C VAL A 102 4.55 8.98 29.36
N GLY A 103 5.88 9.11 29.50
CA GLY A 103 6.52 9.45 30.76
C GLY A 103 6.03 10.76 31.38
N LEU A 104 5.70 11.77 30.55
CA LEU A 104 5.12 13.04 31.00
C LEU A 104 3.63 12.93 31.38
N ARG A 105 2.90 11.97 30.80
CA ARG A 105 1.48 11.72 31.08
C ARG A 105 1.23 10.92 32.35
N GLY A 106 2.25 10.23 32.88
CA GLY A 106 2.17 9.50 34.16
C GLY A 106 1.85 10.38 35.37
N TYR A 107 2.00 11.71 35.27
CA TYR A 107 1.55 12.64 36.31
C TYR A 107 0.02 12.75 36.41
N GLY A 108 -0.74 12.29 35.41
CA GLY A 108 -2.20 12.37 35.32
C GLY A 108 -2.98 11.16 35.86
N GLN A 109 -2.37 10.31 36.70
CA GLN A 109 -3.00 9.10 37.30
C GLN A 109 -3.38 7.97 36.32
N ARG A 110 -2.91 8.00 35.07
CA ARG A 110 -3.01 6.88 34.12
C ARG A 110 -1.74 6.06 34.15
N ASP A 111 -1.86 4.73 34.04
CA ASP A 111 -0.70 3.82 34.07
C ASP A 111 0.14 4.00 32.78
N PRO A 112 1.35 4.57 32.87
CA PRO A 112 2.19 4.85 31.71
C PRO A 112 2.54 3.59 30.91
N LEU A 113 2.65 2.44 31.57
CA LEU A 113 2.99 1.20 30.90
C LEU A 113 1.86 0.73 29.99
N ASN A 114 0.61 0.88 30.43
CA ASN A 114 -0.55 0.46 29.64
C ASN A 114 -0.79 1.41 28.46
N GLU A 115 -0.59 2.72 28.63
CA GLU A 115 -0.68 3.68 27.52
C GLU A 115 0.39 3.40 26.46
N TYR A 116 1.64 3.20 26.88
CA TYR A 116 2.72 2.88 25.96
C TYR A 116 2.42 1.62 25.16
N LYS A 117 1.94 0.55 25.81
CA LYS A 117 1.56 -0.70 25.12
C LYS A 117 0.43 -0.49 24.12
N GLY A 118 -0.63 0.24 24.51
CA GLY A 118 -1.75 0.50 23.62
C GLY A 118 -1.33 1.30 22.39
N GLU A 119 -0.65 2.43 22.59
CA GLU A 119 -0.24 3.32 21.50
C GLU A 119 0.85 2.69 20.62
N SER A 120 1.83 1.99 21.20
CA SER A 120 2.86 1.30 20.43
C SER A 120 2.29 0.21 19.53
N PHE A 121 1.26 -0.51 19.99
CA PHE A 121 0.58 -1.51 19.18
C PHE A 121 -0.17 -0.87 18.01
N THR A 122 -0.91 0.22 18.23
CA THR A 122 -1.56 0.97 17.15
C THR A 122 -0.55 1.49 16.12
N LEU A 123 0.59 2.02 16.57
CA LEU A 123 1.66 2.46 15.68
C LEU A 123 2.27 1.30 14.88
N PHE A 124 2.36 0.11 15.47
CA PHE A 124 2.83 -1.08 14.78
C PHE A 124 1.84 -1.55 13.70
N GLU A 125 0.55 -1.55 13.99
CA GLU A 125 -0.49 -1.88 13.00
C GLU A 125 -0.48 -0.90 11.81
N GLN A 126 -0.33 0.39 12.09
CA GLN A 126 -0.18 1.43 11.06
C GLN A 126 1.09 1.21 10.21
N MET A 127 2.21 0.85 10.83
CA MET A 127 3.45 0.52 10.13
C MET A 127 3.25 -0.68 9.19
N LEU A 128 2.58 -1.74 9.64
CA LEU A 128 2.28 -2.90 8.80
C LEU A 128 1.33 -2.58 7.65
N ALA A 129 0.32 -1.73 7.87
CA ALA A 129 -0.56 -1.25 6.80
C ALA A 129 0.22 -0.45 5.75
N ARG A 130 1.10 0.47 6.18
CA ARG A 130 1.97 1.24 5.30
C ARG A 130 2.96 0.35 4.54
N LEU A 131 3.50 -0.69 5.18
CA LEU A 131 4.36 -1.68 4.54
C LEU A 131 3.65 -2.35 3.37
N ARG A 132 2.45 -2.92 3.61
CA ARG A 132 1.66 -3.58 2.55
C ARG A 132 1.39 -2.63 1.38
N GLN A 133 0.89 -1.44 1.67
CA GLN A 133 0.57 -0.46 0.62
C GLN A 133 1.82 -0.03 -0.18
N THR A 134 2.94 0.23 0.51
CA THR A 134 4.17 0.67 -0.15
C THR A 134 4.77 -0.42 -1.03
N VAL A 135 4.80 -1.66 -0.54
CA VAL A 135 5.30 -2.81 -1.30
C VAL A 135 4.41 -3.06 -2.51
N SER A 136 3.10 -3.16 -2.34
CA SER A 136 2.17 -3.33 -3.47
C SER A 136 2.33 -2.22 -4.49
N GLY A 137 2.39 -0.96 -4.07
CA GLY A 137 2.57 0.17 -4.99
C GLY A 137 3.89 0.11 -5.74
N GLN A 138 5.01 -0.14 -5.05
CA GLN A 138 6.31 -0.25 -5.69
C GLN A 138 6.36 -1.39 -6.72
N LEU A 139 5.77 -2.54 -6.40
CA LEU A 139 5.70 -3.67 -7.32
C LEU A 139 4.88 -3.34 -8.58
N MET A 140 3.78 -2.63 -8.41
CA MET A 140 2.93 -2.20 -9.53
C MET A 140 3.61 -1.20 -10.45
N HIS A 141 4.61 -0.45 -9.99
CA HIS A 141 5.34 0.55 -10.78
C HIS A 141 6.67 0.02 -11.37
N ILE A 142 6.99 -1.27 -11.24
CA ILE A 142 8.22 -1.82 -11.83
C ILE A 142 8.12 -1.76 -13.36
N GLU A 143 9.08 -1.10 -13.99
CA GLU A 143 9.28 -1.14 -15.43
C GLU A 143 10.56 -1.90 -15.76
N LEU A 144 10.48 -2.83 -16.70
CA LEU A 144 11.68 -3.44 -17.27
C LEU A 144 12.28 -2.44 -18.24
N THR A 145 13.33 -1.74 -17.83
CA THR A 145 14.23 -1.13 -18.82
C THR A 145 14.85 -2.27 -19.62
N PRO A 146 14.66 -2.36 -20.94
CA PRO A 146 15.40 -3.31 -21.75
C PRO A 146 16.88 -3.03 -21.52
N ASN A 147 17.59 -4.00 -20.95
CA ASN A 147 19.03 -3.91 -20.80
C ASN A 147 19.62 -3.86 -22.21
N GLU A 148 19.96 -2.66 -22.71
CA GLU A 148 20.85 -2.54 -23.86
C GLU A 148 22.14 -3.27 -23.48
N ALA A 149 22.31 -4.46 -24.06
CA ALA A 149 23.56 -5.19 -23.96
C ALA A 149 24.69 -4.23 -24.33
N SER A 150 25.51 -3.88 -23.33
CA SER A 150 26.62 -2.96 -23.52
C SER A 150 27.53 -3.53 -24.63
N PRO A 151 27.80 -2.79 -25.73
CA PRO A 151 28.56 -3.31 -26.87
C PRO A 151 30.02 -3.70 -26.58
N LEU A 152 30.49 -3.55 -25.34
CA LEU A 152 31.90 -3.71 -24.96
C LEU A 152 32.33 -5.16 -24.77
N ASP A 153 31.42 -6.14 -24.82
CA ASP A 153 31.73 -7.56 -24.60
C ASP A 153 32.06 -8.35 -25.90
N ASN A 154 32.10 -7.67 -27.06
CA ASN A 154 32.46 -8.27 -28.35
C ASN A 154 33.87 -7.88 -28.85
N ALA A 155 34.72 -7.37 -27.95
CA ALA A 155 36.06 -6.92 -28.28
C ALA A 155 37.13 -7.57 -27.40
N GLU A 156 37.17 -8.91 -27.34
CA GLU A 156 38.36 -9.71 -27.01
C GLU A 156 38.46 -10.97 -27.88
#